data_AF-A0A1F7RF61-F1
#
_entry.id   AF-A0A1F7RF61-F1
#
_cell.length_a   1.000
_cell.length_b   1.000
_cell.length_c   1.000
_cell.angle_alpha   90.00
_cell.angle_beta   90.00
_cell.angle_gamma   90.00
#
_symmetry.space_group_name_H-M   'P 1'
#
loop_
_entity.id
_entity.type
_entity.pdbx_description
1 polymer ?
#
loop_
_entity_poly.entity_id
_entity_poly.type
_entity_poly.pdbx_seq_one_letter_code
_entity_poly.pdbx_strand_id
1 'polypeptide(L)'
;MDSDMQDPPHVSFDLVKKWEEGYDVVYAQRRSRRDSILKRITANVFYRLLDKLADVDIPRNTGDFRLLDRRVVKQLNKFREHNRFLRGLVSYVGFKQTGVLFDRDKRLSGKTGYPLKRMVKFAIDGLLGFSWTPIRLITKLGYFISLLSFIGIIYAIAMKFLRPDVTVPGWTFIVISILFIGGIQLVTLGVLGNYIGRIYTESQNRPLYIIENVYRSNKSRKG
;
A
#
# COMPACT_ATOMS: atom_id res chain seq x y z
N MET A 1 -15.91 13.52 1.28
CA MET A 1 -17.03 13.28 0.35
C MET A 1 -16.52 13.66 -1.02
N ASP A 2 -16.67 12.78 -2.00
CA ASP A 2 -16.24 13.09 -3.37
C ASP A 2 -17.22 14.08 -4.03
N SER A 3 -16.72 14.90 -4.97
CA SER A 3 -17.54 15.87 -5.72
C SER A 3 -18.32 15.24 -6.88
N ASP A 4 -18.19 13.92 -7.09
CA ASP A 4 -18.80 13.19 -8.19
C ASP A 4 -20.23 12.69 -7.90
N MET A 5 -20.84 13.20 -6.82
CA MET A 5 -22.19 12.88 -6.32
C MET A 5 -22.47 11.39 -6.06
N GLN A 6 -21.44 10.55 -5.99
CA GLN A 6 -21.65 9.12 -5.71
C GLN A 6 -21.84 8.85 -4.22
N ASP A 7 -21.48 9.80 -3.35
CA ASP A 7 -21.59 9.68 -1.91
C ASP A 7 -22.82 10.50 -1.46
N PRO A 8 -23.93 9.86 -1.05
CA PRO A 8 -25.15 10.57 -0.74
C PRO A 8 -24.96 11.44 0.51
N PRO A 9 -25.30 12.74 0.48
CA PRO A 9 -25.10 13.63 1.62
C PRO A 9 -25.84 13.18 2.88
N HIS A 10 -26.99 12.50 2.75
CA HIS A 10 -27.77 12.03 3.90
C HIS A 10 -27.02 11.02 4.77
N VAL A 11 -26.06 10.28 4.21
CA VAL A 11 -25.22 9.34 4.98
C VAL A 11 -24.42 10.07 6.06
N SER A 12 -24.14 11.38 5.88
CA SER A 12 -23.46 12.18 6.90
C SER A 12 -24.21 12.23 8.24
N PHE A 13 -25.55 12.20 8.23
CA PHE A 13 -26.33 12.18 9.46
C PHE A 13 -26.13 10.88 10.25
N ASP A 14 -26.03 9.75 9.56
CA ASP A 14 -25.77 8.47 10.20
C ASP A 14 -24.33 8.36 10.70
N LEU A 15 -23.37 8.99 9.99
CA LEU A 15 -22.00 9.12 10.50
C LEU A 15 -21.96 9.92 11.81
N VAL A 16 -22.72 11.01 11.90
CA VAL A 16 -22.79 11.86 13.10
C VAL A 16 -23.40 11.09 14.27
N LYS A 17 -24.51 10.36 14.08
CA LYS A 17 -25.10 9.52 15.13
C LYS A 17 -24.09 8.54 15.73
N LYS A 18 -23.31 7.87 14.88
CA LYS A 18 -22.25 6.96 15.34
C LYS A 18 -21.12 7.69 16.05
N TRP A 19 -20.78 8.91 15.65
CA TRP A 19 -19.80 9.70 16.38
C TRP A 19 -20.32 10.09 17.77
N GLU A 20 -21.60 10.46 17.90
CA GLU A 20 -22.24 10.77 19.19
C GLU A 20 -22.32 9.54 20.12
N GLU A 21 -22.38 8.32 19.58
CA GLU A 21 -22.23 7.07 20.34
C GLU A 21 -20.82 6.86 20.92
N GLY A 22 -19.85 7.72 20.59
CA GLY A 22 -18.49 7.70 21.15
C GLY A 22 -17.43 7.06 20.25
N TYR A 23 -17.72 6.85 18.96
CA TYR A 23 -16.73 6.41 17.98
C TYR A 23 -15.93 7.59 17.41
N ASP A 24 -14.63 7.41 17.25
CA ASP A 24 -13.70 8.45 16.80
C ASP A 24 -13.57 8.56 15.28
N VAL A 25 -13.73 7.41 14.63
CA VAL A 25 -13.62 7.25 13.20
C VAL A 25 -14.87 6.54 12.74
N VAL A 26 -15.69 7.21 11.93
CA VAL A 26 -16.86 6.58 11.33
C VAL A 26 -16.71 6.60 9.83
N TYR A 27 -16.60 5.43 9.21
CA TYR A 27 -16.43 5.31 7.76
C TYR A 27 -17.72 4.86 7.08
N ALA A 28 -17.97 5.39 5.90
CA ALA A 28 -19.04 4.90 5.04
C ALA A 28 -18.56 3.64 4.30
N GLN A 29 -19.22 2.52 4.55
CA GLN A 29 -18.92 1.22 3.95
C GLN A 29 -20.05 0.83 2.98
N ARG A 30 -19.68 0.34 1.81
CA ARG A 30 -20.69 -0.04 0.81
C ARG A 30 -21.34 -1.36 1.21
N ARG A 31 -22.67 -1.38 1.28
CA ARG A 31 -23.47 -2.59 1.54
C ARG A 31 -23.36 -3.59 0.38
N SER A 32 -23.37 -3.10 -0.86
CA SER A 32 -23.30 -3.94 -2.05
C SER A 32 -22.28 -3.45 -3.10
N ARG A 33 -21.58 -4.40 -3.74
CA ARG A 33 -20.72 -4.15 -4.92
C ARG A 33 -21.36 -4.75 -6.15
N ARG A 34 -22.02 -3.93 -6.97
CA ARG A 34 -22.36 -4.25 -8.36
C ARG A 34 -21.16 -4.04 -9.29
N ASP A 35 -20.04 -4.67 -8.94
CA ASP A 35 -18.81 -4.65 -9.73
C ASP A 35 -18.79 -5.85 -10.70
N SER A 36 -18.14 -5.69 -11.86
CA SER A 36 -17.88 -6.81 -12.77
C SER A 36 -17.03 -7.89 -12.07
N ILE A 37 -17.19 -9.15 -12.50
CA ILE A 37 -16.52 -10.31 -11.90
C ILE A 37 -15.00 -10.08 -11.77
N LEU A 38 -14.36 -9.52 -12.80
CA LEU A 38 -12.93 -9.20 -12.79
C LEU A 38 -12.54 -8.15 -11.75
N LYS A 39 -13.35 -7.11 -11.54
CA LYS A 39 -13.14 -6.12 -10.47
C LYS A 39 -13.33 -6.73 -9.09
N ARG A 40 -14.28 -7.65 -8.93
CA ARG A 40 -14.51 -8.36 -7.67
C ARG A 40 -13.33 -9.25 -7.31
N ILE A 41 -12.80 -10.01 -8.28
CA ILE A 41 -11.62 -10.88 -8.09
C ILE A 41 -10.39 -10.04 -7.73
N THR A 42 -10.06 -9.03 -8.54
CA THR A 42 -8.88 -8.18 -8.31
C THR A 42 -8.95 -7.45 -6.98
N ALA A 43 -10.12 -6.92 -6.60
CA ALA A 43 -10.30 -6.30 -5.29
C ALA A 43 -10.17 -7.32 -4.14
N ASN A 44 -10.74 -8.52 -4.27
CA ASN A 44 -10.61 -9.55 -3.23
C ASN A 44 -9.15 -9.99 -3.04
N VAL A 45 -8.40 -10.16 -4.13
CA VAL A 45 -6.95 -10.46 -4.06
C VAL A 45 -6.22 -9.30 -3.38
N PHE A 46 -6.52 -8.05 -3.76
CA PHE A 46 -5.92 -6.88 -3.14
C PHE A 46 -6.17 -6.82 -1.64
N TYR A 47 -7.42 -6.93 -1.18
CA TYR A 47 -7.73 -6.89 0.26
C TYR A 47 -7.15 -8.10 1.00
N ARG A 48 -7.12 -9.30 0.41
CA ARG A 48 -6.45 -10.46 1.04
C ARG A 48 -4.94 -10.26 1.18
N LEU A 49 -4.30 -9.64 0.20
CA LEU A 49 -2.88 -9.30 0.29
C LEU A 49 -2.68 -8.19 1.32
N LEU A 50 -3.51 -7.15 1.30
CA LEU A 50 -3.45 -6.06 2.26
C LEU A 50 -3.59 -6.57 3.69
N ASP A 51 -4.59 -7.41 3.98
CA ASP A 51 -4.82 -7.94 5.34
C ASP A 51 -3.68 -8.86 5.80
N LYS A 52 -3.00 -9.55 4.89
CA LYS A 52 -1.84 -10.41 5.24
C LYS A 52 -0.54 -9.64 5.42
N LEU A 53 -0.45 -8.45 4.83
CA LEU A 53 0.82 -7.75 4.66
C LEU A 53 0.86 -6.43 5.42
N ALA A 54 -0.27 -5.76 5.60
CA ALA A 54 -0.38 -4.58 6.42
C ALA A 54 -0.30 -4.99 7.89
N ASP A 55 0.50 -4.26 8.67
CA ASP A 55 0.60 -4.45 10.12
C ASP A 55 -0.65 -3.87 10.86
N VAL A 56 -1.66 -3.40 10.12
CA VAL A 56 -2.86 -2.74 10.64
C VAL A 56 -4.13 -3.27 9.97
N ASP A 57 -5.19 -3.47 10.75
CA ASP A 57 -6.49 -3.90 10.24
C ASP A 57 -7.16 -2.77 9.46
N ILE A 58 -7.25 -2.93 8.14
CA ILE A 58 -7.81 -1.92 7.23
C ILE A 58 -9.20 -2.40 6.78
N PRO A 59 -10.28 -1.72 7.20
CA PRO A 59 -11.62 -2.20 6.92
C PRO A 59 -11.91 -2.25 5.41
N ARG A 60 -12.40 -3.41 4.96
CA ARG A 60 -12.67 -3.72 3.55
C ARG A 60 -13.85 -2.91 3.02
N ASN A 61 -13.83 -2.62 1.71
CA ASN A 61 -14.95 -1.98 0.98
C ASN A 61 -15.35 -0.60 1.52
N THR A 62 -14.45 0.04 2.27
CA THR A 62 -14.64 1.39 2.77
C THR A 62 -14.37 2.41 1.66
N GLY A 63 -15.19 3.45 1.60
CA GLY A 63 -14.92 4.62 0.77
C GLY A 63 -13.93 5.56 1.43
N ASP A 64 -13.62 6.66 0.74
CA ASP A 64 -12.89 7.78 1.37
C ASP A 64 -13.83 8.68 2.17
N PHE A 65 -15.15 8.54 2.00
CA PHE A 65 -16.16 9.20 2.81
C PHE A 65 -16.17 8.69 4.26
N ARG A 66 -15.82 9.58 5.19
CA ARG A 66 -15.69 9.29 6.61
C ARG A 66 -15.86 10.56 7.44
N LEU A 67 -16.23 10.38 8.70
CA LEU A 67 -16.17 11.37 9.77
C LEU A 67 -14.97 11.03 10.67
N LEU A 68 -14.20 12.06 11.05
CA LEU A 68 -13.07 11.95 11.95
C LEU A 68 -13.25 12.94 13.11
N ASP A 69 -13.13 12.46 14.35
CA ASP A 69 -13.10 13.34 15.50
C ASP A 69 -11.88 14.27 15.44
N ARG A 70 -12.02 15.46 16.02
CA ARG A 70 -10.95 16.47 16.09
C ARG A 70 -9.66 15.91 16.68
N ARG A 71 -9.72 14.99 17.65
CA ARG A 71 -8.53 14.36 18.24
C ARG A 71 -7.78 13.48 17.25
N VAL A 72 -8.51 12.75 16.38
CA VAL A 72 -7.93 11.94 15.31
C VAL A 72 -7.26 12.85 14.28
N VAL A 73 -7.94 13.91 13.84
CA VAL A 73 -7.39 14.88 12.88
C VAL A 73 -6.10 15.52 13.39
N LYS A 74 -6.03 15.88 14.67
CA LYS A 74 -4.80 16.44 15.28
C LYS A 74 -3.62 15.48 15.19
N GLN A 75 -3.82 14.17 15.38
CA GLN A 75 -2.74 13.20 15.25
C GLN A 75 -2.38 13.00 13.78
N LEU A 76 -3.37 12.85 12.89
CA LEU A 76 -3.14 12.69 11.45
C LEU A 76 -2.38 13.85 10.82
N ASN A 77 -2.57 15.07 11.31
CA ASN A 77 -1.84 16.26 10.83
C ASN A 77 -0.34 16.26 11.17
N LYS A 78 0.11 15.38 12.08
CA LYS A 78 1.55 15.21 12.37
C LYS A 78 2.26 14.38 11.31
N PHE A 79 1.53 13.55 10.57
CA PHE A 79 2.09 12.70 9.52
C PHE A 79 2.34 13.53 8.27
N ARG A 80 3.62 13.60 7.85
CA ARG A 80 4.08 14.37 6.68
C ARG A 80 4.49 13.49 5.50
N GLU A 81 4.13 12.21 5.53
CA GLU A 81 4.42 11.26 4.47
C GLU A 81 3.95 11.78 3.11
N HIS A 82 4.79 11.64 2.08
CA HIS A 82 4.45 12.10 0.73
C HIS A 82 3.51 11.12 0.01
N ASN A 83 3.69 9.82 0.23
CA ASN A 83 2.86 8.75 -0.35
C ASN A 83 1.70 8.37 0.58
N ARG A 84 0.76 9.30 0.81
CA ARG A 84 -0.30 9.13 1.81
C ARG A 84 -1.35 8.12 1.37
N PHE A 85 -1.39 6.99 2.05
CA PHE A 85 -2.55 6.11 2.04
C PHE A 85 -3.39 6.38 3.30
N LEU A 86 -4.33 7.32 3.18
CA LEU A 86 -5.12 7.82 4.31
C LEU A 86 -5.87 6.70 5.07
N ARG A 87 -6.28 5.64 4.39
CA ARG A 87 -6.96 4.49 5.02
C ARG A 87 -6.03 3.73 5.96
N GLY A 88 -4.78 3.51 5.53
CA GLY A 88 -3.74 2.92 6.37
C GLY A 88 -3.41 3.83 7.55
N LEU A 89 -3.20 5.12 7.31
CA LEU A 89 -2.92 6.10 8.36
C LEU A 89 -4.01 6.16 9.43
N VAL A 90 -5.28 6.24 9.03
CA VAL A 90 -6.42 6.26 9.97
C VAL A 90 -6.49 4.96 10.79
N SER A 91 -6.21 3.82 10.16
CA SER A 91 -6.13 2.53 10.86
C SER A 91 -4.96 2.50 11.85
N TYR A 92 -3.81 3.05 11.46
CA TYR A 92 -2.57 3.09 12.26
C TYR A 92 -2.72 3.89 13.56
N VAL A 93 -3.47 5.00 13.56
CA VAL A 93 -3.64 5.80 14.78
C VAL A 93 -4.50 5.08 15.85
N GLY A 94 -5.19 3.99 15.49
CA GLY A 94 -5.75 3.04 16.47
C GLY A 94 -6.95 3.52 17.31
N PHE A 95 -7.57 4.66 16.95
CA PHE A 95 -8.76 5.17 17.65
C PHE A 95 -10.00 4.25 17.44
N LYS A 96 -11.09 4.47 18.20
CA LYS A 96 -12.31 3.66 18.09
C LYS A 96 -12.98 3.87 16.72
N GLN A 97 -13.13 2.81 15.93
CA GLN A 97 -13.65 2.92 14.56
C GLN A 97 -14.93 2.11 14.38
N THR A 98 -15.83 2.60 13.53
CA THR A 98 -17.03 1.85 13.11
C THR A 98 -17.45 2.19 11.70
N GLY A 99 -18.23 1.29 11.09
CA GLY A 99 -18.75 1.42 9.74
C GLY A 99 -20.24 1.69 9.70
N VAL A 100 -20.65 2.65 8.86
CA VAL A 100 -22.04 2.84 8.48
C VAL A 100 -22.24 2.26 7.08
N LEU A 101 -23.17 1.31 6.97
CA LEU A 101 -23.49 0.67 5.70
C LEU A 101 -24.42 1.56 4.86
N PHE A 102 -23.99 1.90 3.66
CA PHE A 102 -24.80 2.64 2.69
C PHE A 102 -24.82 1.98 1.32
N ASP A 103 -25.89 2.23 0.55
CA ASP A 103 -25.96 1.88 -0.85
C ASP A 103 -25.54 3.09 -1.70
N ARG A 104 -24.63 2.85 -2.63
CA ARG A 104 -24.06 3.90 -3.47
C ARG A 104 -24.97 4.17 -4.67
N ASP A 105 -25.30 5.44 -4.92
CA ASP A 105 -26.05 5.82 -6.10
C ASP A 105 -25.26 5.54 -7.39
N LYS A 106 -25.98 5.27 -8.48
CA LYS A 106 -25.38 5.15 -9.81
C LYS A 106 -24.78 6.51 -10.20
N ARG A 107 -23.61 6.49 -10.83
CA ARG A 107 -22.98 7.70 -11.37
C ARG A 107 -23.94 8.42 -12.33
N LEU A 108 -24.17 9.71 -12.08
CA LEU A 108 -24.95 10.58 -12.94
C LEU A 108 -24.14 11.02 -14.18
N SER A 109 -22.79 11.10 -14.11
CA SER A 109 -21.92 11.34 -15.28
C SER A 109 -20.45 10.94 -15.03
N GLY A 110 -19.68 10.75 -16.12
CA GLY A 110 -18.22 10.57 -16.11
C GLY A 110 -17.69 9.13 -16.30
N LYS A 111 -16.61 8.98 -17.09
CA LYS A 111 -15.85 7.72 -17.21
C LYS A 111 -15.08 7.44 -15.90
N THR A 112 -14.79 6.17 -15.61
CA THR A 112 -14.06 5.79 -14.38
C THR A 112 -12.66 6.40 -14.33
N GLY A 113 -12.42 7.38 -13.44
CA GLY A 113 -11.12 8.04 -13.23
C GLY A 113 -10.03 7.16 -12.60
N TYR A 114 -10.35 5.91 -12.27
CA TYR A 114 -9.42 4.91 -11.76
C TYR A 114 -9.24 3.75 -12.76
N PRO A 115 -8.34 3.88 -13.74
CA PRO A 115 -7.92 2.75 -14.58
C PRO A 115 -7.17 1.72 -13.75
N LEU A 116 -7.16 0.46 -14.21
CA LEU A 116 -6.50 -0.67 -13.55
C LEU A 116 -5.05 -0.35 -13.12
N LYS A 117 -4.30 0.36 -13.97
CA LYS A 117 -2.92 0.82 -13.68
C LYS A 117 -2.81 1.69 -12.42
N ARG A 118 -3.77 2.60 -12.19
CA ARG A 118 -3.80 3.43 -10.96
C ARG A 118 -4.17 2.61 -9.74
N MET A 119 -5.07 1.63 -9.89
CA MET A 119 -5.42 0.72 -8.79
C MET A 119 -4.23 -0.16 -8.38
N VAL A 120 -3.48 -0.68 -9.35
CA VAL A 120 -2.25 -1.45 -9.12
C VAL A 120 -1.19 -0.57 -8.46
N LYS A 121 -0.96 0.65 -8.96
CA LYS A 121 -0.03 1.60 -8.32
C LYS A 121 -0.43 1.90 -6.87
N PHE A 122 -1.70 2.22 -6.63
CA PHE A 122 -2.22 2.49 -5.28
C PHE A 122 -2.08 1.29 -4.35
N ALA A 123 -2.29 0.08 -4.87
CA ALA A 123 -2.08 -1.15 -4.13
C ALA A 123 -0.61 -1.35 -3.76
N ILE A 124 0.30 -1.12 -4.71
CA ILE A 124 1.75 -1.16 -4.51
C ILE A 124 2.19 -0.11 -3.50
N ASP A 125 1.67 1.12 -3.59
CA ASP A 125 1.99 2.22 -2.68
C ASP A 125 1.52 1.90 -1.25
N GLY A 126 0.31 1.34 -1.09
CA GLY A 126 -0.21 0.87 0.20
C GLY A 126 0.57 -0.31 0.78
N LEU A 127 0.89 -1.31 -0.05
CA LEU A 127 1.73 -2.45 0.35
C LEU A 127 3.11 -1.99 0.80
N LEU A 128 3.80 -1.19 -0.01
CA LEU A 128 5.16 -0.76 0.29
C LEU A 128 5.18 0.28 1.42
N GLY A 129 4.15 1.12 1.54
CA GLY A 129 4.03 2.16 2.57
C GLY A 129 3.82 1.60 3.98
N PHE A 130 3.10 0.48 4.10
CA PHE A 130 2.68 -0.09 5.39
C PHE A 130 3.13 -1.54 5.60
N SER A 131 4.05 -2.06 4.77
CA SER A 131 4.53 -3.44 4.89
C SER A 131 6.03 -3.56 4.67
N TRP A 132 6.68 -4.27 5.59
CA TRP A 132 8.05 -4.79 5.47
C TRP A 132 8.15 -6.03 4.57
N THR A 133 7.03 -6.53 4.04
CA THR A 133 7.00 -7.82 3.37
C THR A 133 7.77 -7.87 2.05
N PRO A 134 7.83 -6.83 1.21
CA PRO A 134 8.66 -6.82 0.01
C PRO A 134 10.15 -7.05 0.33
N ILE A 135 10.66 -6.49 1.44
CA ILE A 135 11.99 -6.81 1.96
C ILE A 135 12.06 -8.28 2.35
N ARG A 136 11.15 -8.76 3.21
CA ARG A 136 11.18 -10.15 3.69
C ARG A 136 11.12 -11.17 2.56
N LEU A 137 10.36 -10.91 1.50
CA LEU A 137 10.24 -11.78 0.34
C LEU A 137 11.57 -11.87 -0.42
N ILE A 138 12.25 -10.74 -0.61
CA ILE A 138 13.50 -10.67 -1.35
C ILE A 138 14.65 -11.22 -0.51
N THR A 139 14.64 -11.01 0.81
CA THR A 139 15.55 -11.69 1.74
C THR A 139 15.36 -13.22 1.69
N LYS A 140 14.11 -13.71 1.69
CA LYS A 140 13.83 -15.15 1.53
C LYS A 140 14.28 -15.68 0.17
N LEU A 141 14.07 -14.91 -0.90
CA LEU A 141 14.54 -15.26 -2.24
C LEU A 141 16.07 -15.35 -2.26
N GLY A 142 16.76 -14.37 -1.66
CA GLY A 142 18.21 -14.35 -1.50
C GLY A 142 18.74 -15.57 -0.72
N TYR A 143 18.08 -15.96 0.37
CA TYR A 143 18.44 -17.18 1.12
C TYR A 143 18.23 -18.46 0.30
N PHE A 144 17.10 -18.59 -0.39
CA PHE A 144 16.81 -19.76 -1.22
C PHE A 144 17.85 -19.95 -2.33
N ILE A 145 18.17 -18.84 -2.98
CA ILE A 145 19.17 -18.77 -4.03
C ILE A 145 20.56 -19.08 -3.46
N SER A 146 20.96 -18.48 -2.33
CA SER A 146 22.25 -18.76 -1.68
C SER A 146 22.40 -20.25 -1.34
N LEU A 147 21.34 -20.90 -0.88
CA LEU A 147 21.31 -22.35 -0.67
C LEU A 147 21.54 -23.13 -1.97
N LEU A 148 20.93 -22.71 -3.08
CA LEU A 148 21.10 -23.35 -4.39
C LEU A 148 22.55 -23.21 -4.91
N SER A 149 23.16 -22.02 -4.73
CA SER A 149 24.58 -21.84 -5.01
C SER A 149 25.47 -22.71 -4.14
N PHE A 150 25.17 -22.84 -2.85
CA PHE A 150 25.92 -23.69 -1.93
C PHE A 150 25.88 -25.17 -2.36
N ILE A 151 24.71 -25.68 -2.75
CA ILE A 151 24.57 -27.03 -3.32
C ILE A 151 25.38 -27.16 -4.61
N GLY A 152 25.34 -26.15 -5.48
CA GLY A 152 26.16 -26.10 -6.68
C GLY A 152 27.66 -26.20 -6.39
N ILE A 153 28.14 -25.50 -5.36
CA ILE A 153 29.55 -25.53 -4.94
C ILE A 153 29.92 -26.93 -4.46
N ILE A 154 29.09 -27.56 -3.63
CA ILE A 154 29.31 -28.95 -3.17
C ILE A 154 29.38 -29.90 -4.37
N TYR A 155 28.45 -29.77 -5.32
CA TYR A 155 28.44 -30.57 -6.55
C TYR A 155 29.72 -30.39 -7.36
N ALA A 156 30.16 -29.14 -7.57
CA ALA A 156 31.39 -28.83 -8.30
C ALA A 156 32.64 -29.41 -7.62
N ILE A 157 32.70 -29.33 -6.28
CA ILE A 157 33.78 -29.93 -5.48
C ILE A 157 33.75 -31.46 -5.60
N ALA A 158 32.59 -32.08 -5.46
CA ALA A 158 32.43 -33.54 -5.55
C ALA A 158 32.85 -34.06 -6.94
N MET A 159 32.42 -33.40 -8.02
CA MET A 159 32.83 -33.75 -9.39
C MET A 159 34.33 -33.65 -9.59
N LYS A 160 34.99 -32.63 -9.02
CA LYS A 160 36.45 -32.47 -9.09
C LYS A 160 37.21 -33.66 -8.49
N PHE A 161 36.71 -34.25 -7.40
CA PHE A 161 37.35 -35.40 -6.75
C PHE A 161 36.97 -36.75 -7.37
N LEU A 162 35.75 -36.90 -7.90
CA LEU A 162 35.23 -38.17 -8.41
C LEU A 162 35.54 -38.42 -9.90
N ARG A 163 35.73 -37.36 -10.69
CA ARG A 163 36.00 -37.44 -12.13
C ARG A 163 37.07 -36.42 -12.54
N PRO A 164 38.34 -36.62 -12.16
CA PRO A 164 39.44 -35.69 -12.49
C PRO A 164 39.72 -35.58 -14.00
N ASP A 165 39.31 -36.60 -14.76
CA ASP A 165 39.84 -36.92 -16.08
C ASP A 165 39.08 -36.23 -17.24
N VAL A 166 38.00 -35.50 -16.96
CA VAL A 166 36.98 -35.14 -17.97
C VAL A 166 36.81 -33.63 -18.21
N THR A 167 37.69 -32.71 -17.81
CA THR A 167 37.35 -31.27 -18.03
C THR A 167 38.50 -30.25 -17.91
N VAL A 168 38.33 -29.05 -18.52
CA VAL A 168 38.64 -27.75 -17.86
C VAL A 168 37.45 -27.47 -16.94
N PRO A 169 37.46 -27.97 -15.69
CA PRO A 169 36.24 -28.25 -14.96
C PRO A 169 35.76 -26.99 -14.27
N GLY A 170 34.48 -26.68 -14.43
CA GLY A 170 33.84 -25.63 -13.65
C GLY A 170 33.66 -24.28 -14.34
N TRP A 171 34.08 -24.06 -15.59
CA TRP A 171 33.81 -22.78 -16.28
C TRP A 171 32.31 -22.46 -16.38
N THR A 172 31.49 -23.42 -16.84
CA THR A 172 30.03 -23.26 -16.89
C THR A 172 29.44 -23.01 -15.50
N PHE A 173 29.96 -23.71 -14.48
CA PHE A 173 29.52 -23.52 -13.09
C PHE A 173 29.92 -22.14 -12.53
N ILE A 174 31.13 -21.65 -12.85
CA ILE A 174 31.64 -20.34 -12.47
C ILE A 174 30.80 -19.25 -13.14
N VAL A 175 30.54 -19.35 -14.45
CA VAL A 175 29.72 -18.39 -15.19
C VAL A 175 28.30 -18.34 -14.63
N ILE A 176 27.67 -19.50 -14.39
CA ILE A 176 26.34 -19.56 -13.77
C ILE A 176 26.37 -18.94 -12.37
N SER A 177 27.38 -19.24 -11.55
CA SER A 177 27.50 -18.70 -10.20
C SER A 177 27.68 -17.17 -10.19
N ILE A 178 28.51 -16.63 -11.10
CA ILE A 178 28.74 -15.19 -11.24
C ILE A 178 27.46 -14.48 -11.71
N LEU A 179 26.81 -14.98 -12.76
CA LEU A 179 25.58 -14.40 -13.28
C LEU A 179 24.45 -14.46 -12.24
N PHE A 180 24.39 -15.55 -11.48
CA PHE A 180 23.41 -15.72 -10.43
C PHE A 180 23.65 -14.79 -9.25
N ILE A 181 24.88 -14.70 -8.74
CA ILE A 181 25.26 -13.75 -7.68
C ILE A 181 25.00 -12.31 -8.14
N GLY A 182 25.41 -11.97 -9.36
CA GLY A 182 25.16 -10.66 -9.97
C GLY A 182 23.67 -10.35 -10.07
N GLY A 183 22.85 -11.33 -10.46
CA GLY A 183 21.39 -11.20 -10.49
C GLY A 183 20.79 -10.87 -9.12
N ILE A 184 21.21 -11.57 -8.06
CA ILE A 184 20.74 -11.31 -6.68
C ILE A 184 21.17 -9.92 -6.21
N GLN A 185 22.42 -9.55 -6.48
CA GLN A 185 22.97 -8.26 -6.10
C GLN A 185 22.17 -7.13 -6.76
N LEU A 186 21.87 -7.23 -8.06
CA LEU A 186 21.04 -6.26 -8.78
C LEU A 186 19.62 -6.18 -8.22
N VAL A 187 18.99 -7.31 -7.90
CA VAL A 187 17.66 -7.34 -7.26
C VAL A 187 17.72 -6.66 -5.88
N THR A 188 18.72 -6.98 -5.07
CA THR A 188 18.91 -6.40 -3.72
C THR A 188 19.14 -4.90 -3.78
N LEU A 189 19.99 -4.45 -4.71
CA LEU A 189 20.24 -3.02 -4.95
C LEU A 189 18.99 -2.30 -5.45
N GLY A 190 18.18 -2.92 -6.30
CA GLY A 190 16.88 -2.37 -6.72
C GLY A 190 15.93 -2.14 -5.55
N VAL A 191 15.93 -3.02 -4.55
CA VAL A 191 15.14 -2.85 -3.31
C VAL A 191 15.71 -1.74 -2.46
N LEU A 192 17.01 -1.77 -2.17
CA LEU A 192 17.67 -0.73 -1.39
C LEU A 192 17.45 0.64 -2.00
N GLY A 193 17.54 0.76 -3.33
CA GLY A 193 17.24 1.99 -4.07
C GLY A 193 15.81 2.49 -3.85
N ASN A 194 14.81 1.61 -3.75
CA ASN A 194 13.44 2.00 -3.44
C ASN A 194 13.30 2.57 -2.02
N TYR A 195 13.97 1.98 -1.02
CA TYR A 195 13.94 2.48 0.36
C TYR A 195 14.73 3.76 0.51
N ILE A 196 15.93 3.84 -0.08
CA ILE A 196 16.74 5.06 -0.12
C ILE A 196 15.96 6.18 -0.80
N GLY A 197 15.25 5.91 -1.90
CA GLY A 197 14.40 6.90 -2.57
C GLY A 197 13.27 7.44 -1.69
N ARG A 198 12.65 6.58 -0.87
CA ARG A 198 11.64 6.98 0.12
C ARG A 198 12.25 7.82 1.24
N ILE A 199 13.35 7.35 1.84
CA ILE A 199 14.08 8.09 2.87
C ILE A 199 14.52 9.45 2.33
N TYR A 200 15.03 9.51 1.11
CA TYR A 200 15.44 10.75 0.45
C TYR A 200 14.27 11.72 0.32
N THR A 201 13.11 11.25 -0.17
CA THR A 201 11.92 12.07 -0.34
C THR A 201 11.41 12.63 1.00
N GLU A 202 11.38 11.80 2.05
CA GLU A 202 10.98 12.26 3.38
C GLU A 202 12.03 13.19 4.01
N SER A 203 13.33 12.92 3.80
CA SER A 203 14.43 13.76 4.31
C SER A 203 14.49 15.13 3.66
N GLN A 204 14.00 15.29 2.42
CA GLN A 204 13.89 16.61 1.79
C GLN A 204 12.90 17.53 2.52
N ASN A 205 11.98 16.97 3.32
CA ASN A 205 11.00 17.69 4.12
C ASN A 205 10.25 18.78 3.32
N ARG A 206 9.97 18.51 2.04
CA ARG A 206 9.25 19.44 1.17
C ARG A 206 7.82 19.62 1.70
N PRO A 207 7.23 20.82 1.55
CA PRO A 207 5.82 21.00 1.86
C PRO A 207 4.96 20.15 0.92
N LEU A 208 3.91 19.52 1.45
CA LEU A 208 3.01 18.66 0.68
C LEU A 208 2.23 19.42 -0.41
N TYR A 209 2.01 20.72 -0.19
CA TYR A 209 1.35 21.62 -1.12
C TYR A 209 1.78 23.06 -0.80
N ILE A 210 1.64 23.94 -1.79
CA ILE A 210 1.81 25.37 -1.65
C ILE A 210 0.44 26.00 -1.90
N ILE A 211 0.00 26.88 -0.99
CA ILE A 211 -1.26 27.60 -1.15
C ILE A 211 -0.97 28.88 -1.94
N GLU A 212 -1.62 29.04 -3.08
CA GLU A 212 -1.52 30.26 -3.89
C GLU A 212 -2.45 31.35 -3.36
N ASN A 213 -3.75 31.04 -3.20
CA ASN A 213 -4.78 32.00 -2.78
C ASN A 213 -5.73 31.38 -1.74
N VAL A 214 -6.21 32.20 -0.79
CA VAL A 214 -7.22 31.80 0.19
C VAL A 214 -8.41 32.76 0.10
N TYR A 215 -9.52 32.26 -0.44
CA TYR A 215 -10.78 33.01 -0.49
C TYR A 215 -11.61 32.72 0.77
N ARG A 216 -11.74 33.71 1.66
CA ARG A 216 -12.65 33.63 2.81
C ARG A 216 -13.94 34.37 2.47
N SER A 217 -15.07 33.70 2.60
CA SER A 217 -16.36 34.39 2.64
C SER A 217 -16.46 35.12 3.98
N ASN A 218 -16.49 36.45 3.93
CA ASN A 218 -16.77 37.29 5.11
C ASN A 218 -18.20 37.01 5.60
N LYS A 219 -18.37 35.99 6.45
CA LYS A 219 -19.55 35.95 7.31
C LYS A 219 -19.36 37.02 8.38
N SER A 220 -19.98 38.17 8.14
CA SER A 220 -20.27 39.18 9.14
C SER A 220 -20.70 38.47 10.43
N ARG A 221 -19.89 38.62 11.49
CA ARG A 221 -20.38 38.48 12.85
C ARG A 221 -21.45 39.57 13.02
N LYS A 222 -22.72 39.20 12.82
CA LYS A 222 -23.84 39.98 13.33
C LYS A 222 -24.07 39.56 14.78
N GLY A 223 -23.91 40.51 15.70
CA GLY A 223 -24.34 40.45 17.10
C GLY A 223 -23.37 39.75 18.02
#